data_AF-W6QC81-F1
#
_entry.id   AF-W6QC81-F1
#
_cell.length_a   1.000
_cell.length_b   1.000
_cell.length_c   1.000
_cell.angle_alpha   90.00
_cell.angle_beta   90.00
_cell.angle_gamma   90.00
#
_symmetry.space_group_name_H-M   'P 1'
#
loop_
_entity.id
_entity.type
_entity.pdbx_description
1 polymer ?
#
loop_
_entity_poly.entity_id
_entity_poly.type
_entity_poly.pdbx_seq_one_letter_code
_entity_poly.pdbx_strand_id
1 'polypeptide(L)'
;MRLQSVFSALGFCLGIVSAKSHPTVYIIRHGEKPQDPNDHGLTLDGVKRAQCLRHVFGQGSEYNIGHIMAPRVKWDGTHGRAFETVLPLARDLGLRVDTHCKRNKVKCVAKAIRSYDGPGNILVAWRHSTMSGIVEELGAWEPVEYPNKRFDVIWTDPWPYGNVTSIKSEGCPGLDVRTGLVDQV
;
A
#
# COMPACT_ATOMS: atom_id res chain seq x y z
N MET A 1 -61.30 -5.19 42.19
CA MET A 1 -59.82 -5.28 42.30
C MET A 1 -59.29 -5.80 40.97
N ARG A 2 -58.77 -4.93 40.10
CA ARG A 2 -58.17 -5.31 38.80
C ARG A 2 -56.65 -5.24 38.96
N LEU A 3 -55.98 -6.38 39.00
CA LEU A 3 -54.52 -6.46 39.03
C LEU A 3 -54.01 -6.27 37.60
N GLN A 4 -53.33 -5.15 37.33
CA GLN A 4 -52.60 -4.94 36.08
C GLN A 4 -51.19 -5.52 36.23
N SER A 5 -50.91 -6.60 35.52
CA SER A 5 -49.57 -7.18 35.43
C SER A 5 -48.70 -6.34 34.51
N VAL A 6 -47.66 -5.73 35.05
CA VAL A 6 -46.63 -5.00 34.28
C VAL A 6 -45.57 -6.01 33.86
N PHE A 7 -45.52 -6.35 32.58
CA PHE A 7 -44.42 -7.12 31.99
C PHE A 7 -43.25 -6.17 31.72
N SER A 8 -42.21 -6.26 32.56
CA SER A 8 -40.95 -5.55 32.35
C SER A 8 -40.14 -6.26 31.27
N ALA A 9 -40.12 -5.72 30.05
CA ALA A 9 -39.31 -6.24 28.96
C ALA A 9 -37.83 -5.91 29.22
N LEU A 10 -37.07 -6.90 29.65
CA LEU A 10 -35.61 -6.82 29.76
C LEU A 10 -35.02 -6.86 28.34
N GLY A 11 -34.74 -5.68 27.76
CA GLY A 11 -34.06 -5.56 26.47
C GLY A 11 -32.61 -6.00 26.59
N PHE A 12 -32.30 -7.19 26.08
CA PHE A 12 -30.93 -7.69 25.98
C PHE A 12 -30.25 -7.02 24.78
N CYS A 13 -29.53 -5.92 25.01
CA CYS A 13 -28.64 -5.33 24.01
C CYS A 13 -27.45 -6.27 23.78
N LEU A 14 -27.55 -7.15 22.78
CA LEU A 14 -26.41 -7.88 22.25
C LEU A 14 -25.42 -6.88 21.62
N GLY A 15 -24.34 -6.58 22.36
CA GLY A 15 -23.21 -5.84 21.83
C GLY A 15 -22.52 -6.65 20.74
N ILE A 16 -22.51 -6.14 19.51
CA ILE A 16 -21.82 -6.77 18.39
C ILE A 16 -20.33 -6.49 18.58
N VAL A 17 -19.57 -7.50 19.03
CA VAL A 17 -18.11 -7.43 19.05
C VAL A 17 -17.63 -7.56 17.61
N SER A 18 -17.33 -6.45 16.94
CA SER A 18 -16.72 -6.49 15.61
C SER A 18 -15.30 -7.02 15.72
N ALA A 19 -15.01 -8.16 15.09
CA ALA A 19 -13.65 -8.66 14.96
C ALA A 19 -12.79 -7.59 14.28
N LYS A 20 -11.60 -7.28 14.84
CA LYS A 20 -10.64 -6.37 14.22
C LYS A 20 -10.15 -7.03 12.93
N SER A 21 -10.55 -6.49 11.79
CA SER A 21 -9.97 -6.88 10.51
C SER A 21 -8.52 -6.40 10.47
N HIS A 22 -7.60 -7.31 10.15
CA HIS A 22 -6.22 -6.94 9.90
C HIS A 22 -6.03 -6.69 8.40
N PRO A 23 -5.50 -5.53 7.99
CA PRO A 23 -5.35 -5.23 6.58
C PRO A 23 -4.29 -6.14 5.95
N THR A 24 -4.42 -6.41 4.66
CA THR A 24 -3.31 -6.84 3.83
C THR A 24 -2.46 -5.64 3.45
N VAL A 25 -1.14 -5.80 3.41
CA VAL A 25 -0.21 -4.78 2.93
C VAL A 25 0.18 -5.09 1.50
N TYR A 26 -0.04 -4.14 0.60
CA TYR A 26 0.46 -4.18 -0.77
C TYR A 26 1.62 -3.20 -0.89
N ILE A 27 2.76 -3.65 -1.40
CA ILE A 27 3.96 -2.81 -1.51
C ILE A 27 4.38 -2.74 -2.98
N ILE A 28 4.50 -1.53 -3.49
CA ILE A 28 4.92 -1.23 -4.86
C ILE A 28 6.12 -0.28 -4.86
N ARG A 29 6.88 -0.30 -5.96
CA ARG A 29 7.89 0.71 -6.22
C ARG A 29 7.22 1.97 -6.79
N HIS A 30 7.83 3.13 -6.60
CA HIS A 30 7.51 4.31 -7.41
C HIS A 30 7.61 4.01 -8.92
N GLY A 31 6.86 4.73 -9.75
CA GLY A 31 6.89 4.60 -11.21
C GLY A 31 8.23 5.00 -11.86
N GLU A 32 8.31 4.84 -13.17
CA GLU A 32 9.51 5.03 -13.97
C GLU A 32 10.14 6.40 -13.72
N LYS A 33 11.47 6.41 -13.59
CA LYS A 33 12.24 7.60 -13.22
C LYS A 33 13.22 8.00 -14.33
N PRO A 34 13.56 9.29 -14.44
CA PRO A 34 14.63 9.74 -15.32
C PRO A 34 15.97 9.07 -14.99
N GLN A 35 16.88 9.07 -15.97
CA GLN A 35 18.26 8.64 -15.75
C GLN A 35 19.03 9.64 -14.88
N ASP A 36 18.76 10.93 -15.06
CA ASP A 36 19.32 12.00 -14.23
C ASP A 36 18.95 11.79 -12.74
N PRO A 37 19.93 11.62 -11.84
CA PRO A 37 19.66 11.47 -10.41
C PRO A 37 19.09 12.74 -9.75
N ASN A 38 19.30 13.92 -10.34
CA ASN A 38 18.86 15.21 -9.81
C ASN A 38 17.41 15.56 -10.20
N ASP A 39 16.87 14.93 -11.24
CA ASP A 39 15.44 15.05 -11.55
C ASP A 39 14.66 14.17 -10.57
N HIS A 40 13.84 14.76 -9.70
CA HIS A 40 13.12 14.04 -8.64
C HIS A 40 11.72 13.58 -9.02
N GLY A 41 11.27 13.82 -10.25
CA GLY A 41 9.95 13.46 -10.75
C GLY A 41 9.88 12.09 -11.44
N LEU A 42 8.70 11.81 -11.99
CA LEU A 42 8.42 10.67 -12.86
C LEU A 42 8.71 10.99 -14.33
N THR A 43 9.09 9.97 -15.12
CA THR A 43 9.05 10.09 -16.59
C THR A 43 7.61 10.09 -17.10
N LEU A 44 7.41 10.29 -18.40
CA LEU A 44 6.10 10.10 -19.04
C LEU A 44 5.53 8.70 -18.78
N ASP A 45 6.36 7.66 -18.82
CA ASP A 45 5.91 6.30 -18.52
C ASP A 45 5.56 6.13 -17.04
N GLY A 46 6.30 6.77 -16.13
CA GLY A 46 5.96 6.79 -14.71
C GLY A 46 4.62 7.49 -14.44
N VAL A 47 4.33 8.56 -15.18
CA VAL A 47 3.02 9.23 -15.13
C VAL A 47 1.92 8.32 -15.70
N LYS A 48 2.17 7.62 -16.81
CA LYS A 48 1.20 6.63 -17.34
C LYS A 48 0.94 5.51 -16.34
N ARG A 49 1.97 5.01 -15.65
CA ARG A 49 1.82 4.02 -14.58
C ARG A 49 0.95 4.56 -13.45
N ALA A 50 1.22 5.78 -12.99
CA ALA A 50 0.40 6.44 -11.96
C ALA A 50 -1.09 6.54 -12.37
N GLN A 51 -1.38 6.72 -13.66
CA GLN A 51 -2.76 6.67 -14.18
C GLN A 51 -3.32 5.25 -14.22
N CYS A 52 -2.54 4.26 -14.68
CA CYS A 52 -2.94 2.86 -14.69
C CYS A 52 -3.30 2.34 -13.29
N LEU A 53 -2.54 2.71 -12.26
CA LEU A 53 -2.75 2.29 -10.87
C LEU A 53 -4.13 2.66 -10.33
N ARG A 54 -4.78 3.69 -10.88
CA ARG A 54 -6.17 4.07 -10.56
C ARG A 54 -7.16 2.96 -10.90
N HIS A 55 -6.86 2.13 -11.88
CA HIS A 55 -7.70 0.98 -12.26
C HIS A 55 -7.28 -0.29 -11.52
N VAL A 56 -5.97 -0.48 -11.30
CA VAL A 56 -5.45 -1.65 -10.56
C VAL A 56 -5.95 -1.65 -9.12
N PHE A 57 -5.81 -0.54 -8.42
CA PHE A 57 -6.10 -0.39 -6.98
C PHE A 57 -7.37 0.43 -6.72
N GLY A 58 -8.12 0.77 -7.77
CA GLY A 58 -9.28 1.66 -7.69
C GLY A 58 -10.44 1.13 -6.86
N GLN A 59 -11.49 1.95 -6.78
CA GLN A 59 -12.73 1.57 -6.10
C GLN A 59 -13.31 0.29 -6.73
N GLY A 60 -13.65 -0.69 -5.88
CA GLY A 60 -14.17 -1.99 -6.32
C GLY A 60 -13.10 -3.00 -6.78
N SER A 61 -11.82 -2.64 -6.75
CA SER A 61 -10.73 -3.61 -6.95
C SER A 61 -10.68 -4.65 -5.81
N GLU A 62 -10.11 -5.82 -6.10
CA GLU A 62 -9.88 -6.86 -5.08
C GLU A 62 -8.96 -6.39 -3.94
N TYR A 63 -8.14 -5.37 -4.21
CA TYR A 63 -7.18 -4.81 -3.26
C TYR A 63 -7.85 -4.01 -2.15
N ASN A 64 -9.05 -3.44 -2.36
CA ASN A 64 -9.82 -2.70 -1.34
C ASN A 64 -8.97 -1.70 -0.52
N ILE A 65 -8.28 -0.78 -1.19
CA ILE A 65 -7.35 0.15 -0.53
C ILE A 65 -8.09 1.19 0.31
N GLY A 66 -7.79 1.21 1.62
CA GLY A 66 -8.29 2.21 2.58
C GLY A 66 -7.20 3.13 3.14
N HIS A 67 -5.93 2.80 2.92
CA HIS A 67 -4.81 3.63 3.35
C HIS A 67 -3.67 3.59 2.34
N ILE A 68 -3.05 4.74 2.08
CA ILE A 68 -1.95 4.88 1.11
C ILE A 68 -0.79 5.58 1.78
N MET A 69 0.39 4.98 1.73
CA MET A 69 1.62 5.52 2.30
C MET A 69 2.68 5.79 1.21
N ALA A 70 3.42 6.88 1.38
CA ALA A 70 4.58 7.26 0.57
C ALA A 70 5.62 7.98 1.46
N PRO A 71 6.89 8.13 1.07
CA PRO A 71 7.86 8.81 1.90
C PRO A 71 7.56 10.30 1.99
N ARG A 72 7.98 10.91 3.10
CA ARG A 72 8.01 12.37 3.23
C ARG A 72 8.77 13.00 2.07
N VAL A 73 8.07 13.83 1.31
CA VAL A 73 8.65 14.66 0.25
C VAL A 73 9.35 15.85 0.90
N LYS A 74 10.57 16.16 0.47
CA LYS A 74 11.30 17.35 0.91
C LYS A 74 10.81 18.59 0.16
N TRP A 75 11.15 19.77 0.68
CA TRP A 75 10.77 21.06 0.09
C TRP A 75 11.27 21.26 -1.35
N ASP A 76 12.40 20.63 -1.69
CA ASP A 76 13.02 20.64 -3.02
C ASP A 76 12.45 19.56 -3.97
N GLY A 77 11.38 18.88 -3.58
CA GLY A 77 10.77 17.78 -4.34
C GLY A 77 11.49 16.43 -4.18
N THR A 78 12.63 16.38 -3.49
CA THR A 78 13.34 15.13 -3.24
C THR A 78 12.43 14.11 -2.55
N HIS A 79 12.48 12.86 -3.02
CA HIS A 79 11.62 11.75 -2.58
C HIS A 79 10.16 11.84 -3.06
N GLY A 80 9.85 12.73 -4.01
CA GLY A 80 8.51 12.93 -4.58
C GLY A 80 7.93 11.77 -5.40
N ARG A 81 8.76 11.01 -6.15
CA ARG A 81 8.27 9.99 -7.09
C ARG A 81 7.24 9.01 -6.54
N ALA A 82 7.47 8.46 -5.36
CA ALA A 82 6.56 7.50 -4.74
C ALA A 82 5.21 8.15 -4.39
N PHE A 83 5.23 9.39 -3.91
CA PHE A 83 4.03 10.19 -3.67
C PHE A 83 3.30 10.49 -4.99
N GLU A 84 4.01 10.94 -6.02
CA GLU A 84 3.45 11.23 -7.34
C GLU A 84 2.82 9.99 -8.00
N THR A 85 3.40 8.81 -7.77
CA THR A 85 2.93 7.53 -8.32
C THR A 85 1.52 7.18 -7.83
N VAL A 86 1.22 7.42 -6.55
CA VAL A 86 -0.06 7.04 -5.93
C VAL A 86 -1.04 8.19 -5.77
N LEU A 87 -0.61 9.43 -6.01
CA LEU A 87 -1.45 10.62 -5.83
C LEU A 87 -2.74 10.59 -6.67
N PRO A 88 -2.75 10.18 -7.96
CA PRO A 88 -3.99 10.10 -8.73
C PRO A 88 -4.98 9.09 -8.13
N LEU A 89 -4.50 7.91 -7.74
CA LEU A 89 -5.32 6.88 -7.07
C LEU A 89 -5.89 7.40 -5.74
N ALA A 90 -5.06 8.04 -4.91
CA ALA A 90 -5.50 8.58 -3.63
C ALA A 90 -6.64 9.60 -3.81
N ARG A 91 -6.55 10.46 -4.83
CA ARG A 91 -7.62 11.42 -5.17
C ARG A 91 -8.92 10.71 -5.56
N ASP A 92 -8.85 9.69 -6.41
CA ASP A 92 -10.04 8.93 -6.83
C ASP A 92 -10.73 8.23 -5.66
N LEU A 93 -9.94 7.69 -4.72
CA LEU A 93 -10.46 7.01 -3.53
C LEU A 93 -10.91 7.98 -2.42
N GLY A 94 -10.72 9.29 -2.58
CA GLY A 94 -10.99 10.27 -1.52
C GLY A 94 -10.04 10.16 -0.33
N LEU A 95 -8.85 9.57 -0.51
CA LEU A 95 -7.84 9.36 0.51
C LEU A 95 -6.74 10.43 0.45
N ARG A 96 -6.06 10.62 1.58
CA ARG A 96 -4.79 11.35 1.63
C ARG A 96 -3.64 10.36 1.53
N VAL A 97 -2.56 10.75 0.85
CA VAL A 97 -1.30 10.00 0.92
C VAL A 97 -0.61 10.34 2.24
N ASP A 98 -0.46 9.34 3.10
CA ASP A 98 0.31 9.48 4.33
C ASP A 98 1.81 9.55 4.00
N THR A 99 2.43 10.67 4.40
CA THR A 99 3.84 10.99 4.14
C THR A 99 4.62 11.26 5.42
N HIS A 100 4.12 10.81 6.58
CA HIS A 100 4.75 11.14 7.86
C HIS A 100 6.11 10.45 8.04
N CYS A 101 6.34 9.26 7.46
CA CYS A 101 7.62 8.56 7.55
C CYS A 101 8.64 9.04 6.52
N LYS A 102 9.92 9.18 6.92
CA LYS A 102 11.03 9.51 6.00
C LYS A 102 11.45 8.28 5.17
N ARG A 103 11.98 8.51 3.96
CA ARG A 103 12.43 7.47 3.01
C ARG A 103 13.27 6.33 3.61
N ASN A 104 14.15 6.63 4.57
CA ASN A 104 15.06 5.64 5.18
C ASN A 104 14.62 5.18 6.58
N LYS A 105 13.40 5.46 7.00
CA LYS A 105 12.88 5.10 8.33
C LYS A 105 11.88 3.96 8.22
N VAL A 106 12.34 2.79 7.78
CA VAL A 106 11.50 1.59 7.58
C VAL A 106 10.78 1.14 8.86
N LYS A 107 11.42 1.28 10.04
CA LYS A 107 10.79 1.11 11.37
C LYS A 107 9.54 1.97 11.58
N CYS A 108 9.55 3.21 11.08
CA CYS A 108 8.38 4.10 11.15
C CYS A 108 7.23 3.53 10.33
N VAL A 109 7.53 3.06 9.11
CA VAL A 109 6.54 2.48 8.19
C VAL A 109 5.92 1.23 8.80
N ALA A 110 6.73 0.29 9.28
CA ALA A 110 6.24 -0.93 9.93
C ALA A 110 5.38 -0.63 11.17
N LYS A 111 5.79 0.36 12.00
CA LYS A 111 4.99 0.80 13.14
C LYS A 111 3.63 1.36 12.71
N ALA A 112 3.59 2.19 11.68
CA ALA A 112 2.34 2.75 11.16
C ALA A 112 1.41 1.65 10.63
N ILE A 113 1.95 0.70 9.86
CA ILE A 113 1.21 -0.47 9.36
C ILE A 113 0.60 -1.28 10.52
N ARG A 114 1.39 -1.61 11.55
CA ARG A 114 0.90 -2.38 12.71
C ARG A 114 -0.12 -1.61 13.54
N SER A 115 -0.06 -0.28 13.54
CA SER A 115 -0.96 0.58 14.31
C SER A 115 -2.25 0.91 13.55
N TYR A 116 -2.33 0.62 12.25
CA TYR A 116 -3.50 0.92 11.45
C TYR A 116 -4.70 0.09 11.90
N ASP A 117 -5.81 0.77 12.15
CA ASP A 117 -7.08 0.21 12.59
C ASP A 117 -8.28 0.71 11.76
N GLY A 118 -7.99 1.41 10.66
CA GLY A 118 -9.00 1.88 9.71
C GLY A 118 -9.53 0.77 8.79
N PRO A 119 -10.53 1.09 7.95
CA PRO A 119 -11.10 0.14 7.01
C PRO A 119 -10.14 -0.17 5.84
N GLY A 120 -10.35 -1.32 5.19
CA GLY A 120 -9.62 -1.68 3.97
C GLY A 120 -8.13 -1.99 4.19
N ASN A 121 -7.43 -2.16 3.08
CA ASN A 121 -6.03 -2.57 3.02
C ASN A 121 -5.08 -1.39 2.85
N ILE A 122 -3.79 -1.64 3.05
CA ILE A 122 -2.74 -0.61 2.98
C ILE A 122 -1.96 -0.76 1.69
N LEU A 123 -1.83 0.31 0.91
CA LEU A 123 -0.89 0.42 -0.21
C LEU A 123 0.32 1.25 0.21
N VAL A 124 1.53 0.70 0.05
CA VAL A 124 2.80 1.36 0.34
C VAL A 124 3.57 1.54 -0.96
N ALA A 125 3.78 2.78 -1.40
CA ALA A 125 4.65 3.10 -2.52
C ALA A 125 6.01 3.61 -2.04
N TRP A 126 7.10 2.98 -2.49
CA TRP A 126 8.43 3.31 -1.97
C TRP A 126 9.56 3.17 -3.00
N ARG A 127 10.82 3.35 -2.56
CA ARG A 127 12.01 3.06 -3.38
C ARG A 127 12.40 1.59 -3.22
N HIS A 128 12.68 0.92 -4.34
CA HIS A 128 13.09 -0.50 -4.39
C HIS A 128 14.15 -0.87 -3.33
N SER A 129 15.23 -0.09 -3.23
CA SER A 129 16.36 -0.35 -2.31
C SER A 129 16.03 -0.26 -0.81
N THR A 130 14.77 -0.02 -0.46
CA THR A 130 14.30 0.14 0.92
C THR A 130 13.06 -0.71 1.20
N MET A 131 12.48 -1.35 0.19
CA MET A 131 11.27 -2.17 0.34
C MET A 131 11.55 -3.46 1.10
N SER A 132 12.69 -4.13 0.85
CA SER A 132 13.10 -5.32 1.61
C SER A 132 13.22 -5.03 3.11
N GLY A 133 13.75 -3.86 3.48
CA GLY A 133 13.80 -3.43 4.88
C GLY A 133 12.43 -3.10 5.50
N ILE A 134 11.40 -2.81 4.69
CA ILE A 134 10.03 -2.66 5.22
C ILE A 134 9.46 -4.01 5.60
N VAL A 135 9.57 -5.03 4.73
CA VAL A 135 9.06 -6.37 5.01
C VAL A 135 9.85 -7.08 6.12
N GLU A 136 11.16 -6.82 6.23
CA GLU A 136 11.98 -7.28 7.36
C GLU A 136 11.46 -6.74 8.70
N GLU A 137 11.18 -5.43 8.80
CA GLU A 137 10.60 -4.83 10.01
C GLU A 137 9.15 -5.29 10.29
N LEU A 138 8.46 -5.79 9.26
CA LEU A 138 7.17 -6.46 9.40
C LEU A 138 7.29 -7.90 9.90
N GLY A 139 8.49 -8.49 9.88
CA GLY A 139 8.79 -9.79 10.47
C GLY A 139 9.29 -10.85 9.49
N ALA A 140 9.69 -10.45 8.27
CA ALA A 140 10.28 -11.38 7.31
C ALA A 140 11.62 -11.92 7.83
N TRP A 141 11.72 -13.24 7.91
CA TRP A 141 12.92 -13.94 8.35
C TRP A 141 13.94 -14.09 7.23
N GLU A 142 13.45 -14.29 6.00
CA GLU A 142 14.27 -14.40 4.80
C GLU A 142 14.18 -13.10 3.99
N PRO A 143 15.31 -12.61 3.44
CA PRO A 143 15.28 -11.44 2.57
C PRO A 143 14.45 -11.70 1.32
N VAL A 144 13.46 -10.84 1.07
CA VAL A 144 12.77 -10.78 -0.22
C VAL A 144 13.37 -9.64 -1.01
N GLU A 145 13.99 -9.94 -2.16
CA GLU A 145 14.61 -8.93 -3.02
C GLU A 145 13.65 -8.41 -4.08
N TYR A 146 13.57 -7.08 -4.20
CA TYR A 146 12.78 -6.45 -5.25
C TYR A 146 13.59 -6.43 -6.56
N PRO A 147 13.04 -6.91 -7.69
CA PRO A 147 13.76 -6.94 -8.95
C PRO A 147 14.11 -5.53 -9.43
N ASN A 148 15.41 -5.19 -9.40
CA ASN A 148 15.92 -3.82 -9.57
C ASN A 148 15.47 -3.11 -10.87
N LYS A 149 15.27 -3.88 -11.95
CA LYS A 149 14.87 -3.35 -13.27
C LYS A 149 13.36 -3.16 -13.43
N ARG A 150 12.55 -3.71 -12.53
CA ARG A 150 11.09 -3.69 -12.61
C ARG A 150 10.50 -2.47 -11.91
N PHE A 151 9.35 -2.02 -12.38
CA PHE A 151 8.56 -0.90 -11.83
C PHE A 151 7.12 -1.29 -11.53
N ASP A 152 6.77 -2.53 -11.83
CA ASP A 152 5.44 -3.07 -12.00
C ASP A 152 5.15 -4.22 -11.03
N VAL A 153 5.99 -4.45 -10.02
CA VAL A 153 5.81 -5.58 -9.11
C VAL A 153 5.05 -5.15 -7.87
N ILE A 154 3.96 -5.88 -7.61
CA ILE A 154 3.17 -5.82 -6.40
C ILE A 154 3.59 -6.95 -5.47
N TRP A 155 4.06 -6.60 -4.27
CA TRP A 155 4.19 -7.55 -3.17
C TRP A 155 2.93 -7.55 -2.32
N THR A 156 2.48 -8.74 -1.94
CA THR A 156 1.33 -8.94 -1.05
C THR A 156 1.80 -9.57 0.27
N ASP A 157 1.68 -8.83 1.37
CA ASP A 157 2.05 -9.25 2.72
C ASP A 157 0.81 -9.20 3.64
N PRO A 158 0.05 -10.29 3.76
CA PRO A 158 -1.13 -10.37 4.62
C PRO A 158 -0.73 -10.51 6.10
N TRP A 159 -1.65 -10.18 7.02
CA TRP A 159 -1.48 -10.47 8.45
C TRP A 159 -1.20 -11.98 8.68
N PRO A 160 -0.24 -12.39 9.54
CA PRO A 160 0.48 -11.63 10.58
C PRO A 160 1.67 -10.76 10.13
N TYR A 161 1.78 -10.51 8.82
CA TYR A 161 2.87 -9.83 8.13
C TYR A 161 4.19 -10.58 8.19
N GLY A 162 5.18 -10.08 7.44
CA GLY A 162 6.51 -10.68 7.37
C GLY A 162 6.56 -11.91 6.46
N ASN A 163 5.53 -12.13 5.62
CA ASN A 163 5.57 -13.18 4.62
C ASN A 163 4.93 -12.70 3.32
N VAL A 164 5.76 -12.35 2.33
CA VAL A 164 5.28 -11.97 1.00
C VAL A 164 4.73 -13.23 0.31
N THR A 165 3.40 -13.37 0.32
CA THR A 165 2.69 -14.56 -0.19
C THR A 165 2.44 -14.53 -1.69
N SER A 166 2.51 -13.35 -2.31
CA SER A 166 2.26 -13.18 -3.74
C SER A 166 3.09 -12.04 -4.31
N ILE A 167 3.67 -12.30 -5.49
CA ILE A 167 4.39 -11.34 -6.33
C ILE A 167 3.71 -11.33 -7.69
N LYS A 168 3.08 -10.21 -8.05
CA LYS A 168 2.32 -10.06 -9.31
C LYS A 168 2.79 -8.82 -10.06
N SER A 169 2.55 -8.80 -11.38
CA SER A 169 2.65 -7.60 -12.19
C SER A 169 1.43 -6.70 -11.96
N GLU A 170 1.58 -5.38 -12.07
CA GLU A 170 0.48 -4.40 -12.00
C GLU A 170 -0.50 -4.56 -13.17
N GLY A 171 -0.08 -5.15 -14.28
CA GLY A 171 -0.88 -5.33 -15.48
C GLY A 171 -1.00 -4.07 -16.32
N CYS A 172 -0.09 -3.10 -16.21
CA CYS A 172 -0.18 -1.83 -16.92
C CYS A 172 0.16 -1.99 -18.41
N PRO A 173 -0.79 -1.72 -19.35
CA PRO A 173 -0.58 -1.96 -20.77
C PRO A 173 0.63 -1.20 -21.33
N GLY A 174 1.56 -1.94 -21.94
CA GLY A 174 2.75 -1.36 -22.59
C GLY A 174 3.84 -0.87 -21.64
N LEU A 175 3.68 -1.01 -20.33
CA LEU A 175 4.68 -0.62 -19.33
C LEU A 175 5.31 -1.81 -18.60
N ASP A 176 4.55 -2.88 -18.42
CA ASP A 176 4.99 -4.05 -17.68
C ASP A 176 5.92 -4.93 -18.51
N VAL A 177 6.90 -5.52 -17.84
CA VAL A 177 7.81 -6.46 -18.47
C VAL A 177 7.10 -7.80 -18.63
N ARG A 178 7.02 -8.32 -19.86
CA ARG A 178 6.43 -9.65 -20.13
C ARG A 178 7.16 -10.71 -19.32
N THR A 179 6.41 -11.49 -18.56
CA THR A 179 6.90 -12.66 -17.82
C THR A 179 7.64 -13.59 -18.79
N GLY A 180 8.91 -13.88 -18.52
CA GLY A 180 9.79 -14.69 -19.37
C GLY A 180 10.96 -13.97 -20.05
N LEU A 181 11.07 -12.64 -19.97
CA LEU A 181 12.18 -11.89 -20.59
C LEU A 181 13.24 -11.39 -19.60
N VAL A 182 13.01 -11.44 -18.29
CA VAL A 182 13.95 -10.87 -17.30
C VAL A 182 13.93 -11.64 -15.96
N ASP A 183 14.11 -12.96 -16.01
CA ASP A 183 14.48 -13.77 -14.81
C ASP A 183 15.95 -14.21 -14.86
N GLN A 184 16.78 -13.56 -15.67
CA GLN A 184 18.24 -13.72 -15.64
C GLN A 184 18.90 -12.34 -15.73
N VAL A 185 19.21 -11.74 -14.58
CA VAL A 185 20.52 -11.15 -14.19
C VAL A 185 20.41 -10.79 -12.70
#